data_AF-A0A182ICH5-F1
#
_entry.id   AF-A0A182ICH5-F1
#
_cell.length_a   1.000
_cell.length_b   1.000
_cell.length_c   1.000
_cell.angle_alpha   90.00
_cell.angle_beta   90.00
_cell.angle_gamma   90.00
#
_symmetry.space_group_name_H-M   'P 1'
#
loop_
_entity.id
_entity.type
_entity.pdbx_description
1 polymer ?
#
loop_
_entity_poly.entity_id
_entity_poly.type
_entity_poly.pdbx_seq_one_letter_code
_entity_poly.pdbx_strand_id
1 'polypeptide(L)'
;MASFNLTSITSALTDLDQHGVKWVGKASKWGTEAEAKDLIDAINACKDMRFLNLEGNTLGVEAAKGIARALEKHPELKQALWKDLFTGRMKEEIPIALKALGQGMITAGAQLTVLDCSDNALGPNGMVGLVDLLKSATCYTLEQLKLNNCGLGIEGGTMLAKALLEGHTASRKVGKPLALKVFIAGRNRLENAGAKALSEMFATVGTLEQIEMPQNGIYHVGITALSDAFRVNRNLRILNLNDNTIGPKGAAALSVAVQDLHHLREINFGDCLLKTKGAVLIGEALHQAHTELEVMDFGYNEIGPDGGFALVNASANKGRLRSLVLNGNQFGDECCEQMKELMRTYERDRAMELEEDAGDVDGEEEEEEDDDDGEEEEEEEEEDDEDEEDEDEDDDETADEDEDVDETVEGYGEGEEEDAEEALLTRMKQHSMSKTNGGTAHDASAVSIDLDTTLPCTVDSFIRQHYPSETLFQSLPDKDKVAAFRDYLKAIPQEDYLVHTAFTILKCSDLCESQPDALAVALALYKDAFEFARANRRLKSLRNFLLIQLGLLKSEDRSFRPNYNVQNCQRALRDALKQNLIPEEETSMFKTFLDHKV
;
A
#
# COMPACT_ATOMS: atom_id res chain seq x y z
N MET A 1 -26.02 -1.11 -6.57
CA MET A 1 -27.16 -0.46 -5.85
C MET A 1 -26.59 0.33 -4.68
N ALA A 2 -27.02 1.59 -4.50
CA ALA A 2 -26.44 2.57 -3.58
C ALA A 2 -26.21 2.03 -2.17
N SER A 3 -25.03 2.31 -1.60
CA SER A 3 -24.64 1.88 -0.25
C SER A 3 -25.62 2.38 0.79
N PHE A 4 -25.93 1.51 1.76
CA PHE A 4 -26.91 1.75 2.80
C PHE A 4 -26.33 2.74 3.83
N ASN A 5 -26.43 4.05 3.55
CA ASN A 5 -25.86 5.10 4.38
C ASN A 5 -26.82 5.49 5.52
N LEU A 6 -26.58 4.94 6.71
CA LEU A 6 -27.29 5.30 7.95
C LEU A 6 -27.20 6.81 8.26
N THR A 7 -26.14 7.49 7.81
CA THR A 7 -25.95 8.93 7.94
C THR A 7 -26.92 9.71 7.06
N SER A 8 -27.21 9.23 5.84
CA SER A 8 -28.21 9.84 4.94
C SER A 8 -29.64 9.68 5.43
N ILE A 9 -29.95 8.56 6.11
CA ILE A 9 -31.27 8.36 6.75
C ILE A 9 -31.38 9.22 8.01
N THR A 10 -30.31 9.33 8.80
CA THR A 10 -30.26 10.22 9.97
C THR A 10 -30.39 11.69 9.55
N SER A 11 -29.76 12.09 8.43
CA SER A 11 -29.88 13.44 7.90
C SER A 11 -31.24 13.76 7.30
N ALA A 12 -31.97 12.74 6.83
CA ALA A 12 -33.34 12.90 6.34
C ALA A 12 -34.39 12.93 7.49
N LEU A 13 -34.04 12.47 8.69
CA LEU A 13 -34.94 12.34 9.85
C LEU A 13 -34.71 13.38 10.95
N THR A 14 -33.61 14.13 10.89
CA THR A 14 -33.34 15.26 11.79
C THR A 14 -33.42 16.56 11.00
N ASP A 15 -34.09 17.57 11.54
CA ASP A 15 -34.21 18.93 11.01
C ASP A 15 -32.83 19.66 11.07
N LEU A 16 -31.78 19.04 10.49
CA LEU A 16 -30.40 19.51 10.55
C LEU A 16 -30.25 20.89 9.93
N ASP A 17 -31.08 21.26 8.96
CA ASP A 17 -31.07 22.57 8.30
C ASP A 17 -31.33 23.74 9.28
N GLN A 18 -31.87 23.48 10.48
CA GLN A 18 -32.07 24.52 11.50
C GLN A 18 -30.83 24.79 12.38
N HIS A 19 -29.80 23.94 12.30
CA HIS A 19 -28.63 23.97 13.18
C HIS A 19 -27.33 24.30 12.44
N GLY A 20 -27.40 25.03 11.33
CA GLY A 20 -26.20 25.44 10.60
C GLY A 20 -26.50 26.33 9.40
N VAL A 21 -25.44 26.82 8.77
CA VAL A 21 -25.53 27.63 7.55
C VAL A 21 -25.01 26.81 6.38
N LYS A 22 -25.86 26.66 5.36
CA LYS A 22 -25.56 25.94 4.13
C LYS A 22 -25.65 26.86 2.92
N TRP A 23 -24.55 26.98 2.18
CA TRP A 23 -24.44 27.80 0.98
C TRP A 23 -23.87 27.01 -0.21
N VAL A 24 -24.31 25.76 -0.38
CA VAL A 24 -23.69 24.80 -1.32
C VAL A 24 -24.05 25.07 -2.78
N GLY A 25 -23.07 24.99 -3.68
CA GLY A 25 -23.24 24.89 -5.13
C GLY A 25 -23.83 26.14 -5.79
N LYS A 26 -23.76 27.29 -5.10
CA LYS A 26 -24.31 28.56 -5.61
C LYS A 26 -23.35 29.29 -6.53
N ALA A 27 -22.10 28.83 -6.67
CA ALA A 27 -21.05 29.48 -7.46
C ALA A 27 -20.89 30.98 -7.11
N SER A 28 -21.10 31.32 -5.84
CA SER A 28 -21.00 32.71 -5.35
C SER A 28 -19.53 33.11 -5.31
N LYS A 29 -19.23 34.34 -5.74
CA LYS A 29 -17.88 34.92 -5.69
C LYS A 29 -17.85 36.04 -4.66
N TRP A 30 -17.13 35.82 -3.57
CA TRP A 30 -17.01 36.76 -2.46
C TRP A 30 -15.57 37.26 -2.38
N GLY A 31 -15.24 38.31 -3.13
CA GLY A 31 -13.94 38.97 -3.01
C GLY A 31 -13.87 39.91 -1.81
N THR A 32 -14.98 40.61 -1.53
CA THR A 32 -15.11 41.60 -0.48
C THR A 32 -16.13 41.20 0.58
N GLU A 33 -16.06 41.84 1.75
CA GLU A 33 -17.06 41.66 2.81
C GLU A 33 -18.47 42.07 2.37
N ALA A 34 -18.60 43.10 1.53
CA ALA A 34 -19.88 43.56 1.01
C ALA A 34 -20.56 42.51 0.13
N GLU A 35 -19.77 41.77 -0.67
CA GLU A 35 -20.28 40.66 -1.49
C GLU A 35 -20.68 39.46 -0.64
N ALA A 36 -19.98 39.22 0.48
CA ALA A 36 -20.30 38.17 1.45
C ALA A 36 -21.43 38.52 2.42
N LYS A 37 -22.05 39.71 2.28
CA LYS A 37 -22.99 40.24 3.27
C LYS A 37 -24.14 39.29 3.59
N ASP A 38 -24.79 38.72 2.59
CA ASP A 38 -25.94 37.83 2.82
C ASP A 38 -25.54 36.55 3.58
N LEU A 39 -24.33 36.04 3.32
CA LEU A 39 -23.77 34.91 4.07
C LEU A 39 -23.44 35.31 5.51
N ILE A 40 -22.80 36.46 5.70
CA ILE A 40 -22.46 36.99 7.03
C ILE A 40 -23.73 37.25 7.85
N ASP A 41 -24.78 37.81 7.24
CA ASP A 41 -26.08 38.04 7.88
C ASP A 41 -26.74 36.69 8.24
N ALA A 42 -26.63 35.67 7.38
CA ALA A 42 -27.12 34.33 7.67
C ALA A 42 -26.37 33.67 8.84
N ILE A 43 -25.05 33.81 8.91
CA ILE A 43 -24.23 33.33 10.04
C ILE A 43 -24.68 34.02 11.33
N ASN A 44 -24.71 35.34 11.34
CA ASN A 44 -25.12 36.12 12.52
C ASN A 44 -26.56 35.84 12.98
N ALA A 45 -27.46 35.50 12.05
CA ALA A 45 -28.86 35.17 12.37
C ALA A 45 -29.04 33.75 12.91
N CYS A 46 -28.10 32.84 12.65
CA CYS A 46 -28.17 31.46 13.10
C CYS A 46 -27.84 31.38 14.61
N LYS A 47 -28.75 30.89 15.44
CA LYS A 47 -28.53 30.86 16.92
C LYS A 47 -27.73 29.67 17.42
N ASP A 48 -27.75 28.54 16.69
CA ASP A 48 -27.07 27.29 17.03
C ASP A 48 -26.39 26.76 15.76
N MET A 49 -25.31 27.42 15.33
CA MET A 49 -24.62 27.12 14.08
C MET A 49 -23.60 25.99 14.29
N ARG A 50 -24.07 24.74 14.26
CA ARG A 50 -23.24 23.54 14.43
C ARG A 50 -22.42 23.20 13.20
N PHE A 51 -22.83 23.64 12.01
CA PHE A 51 -22.04 23.50 10.79
C PHE A 51 -22.05 24.78 9.95
N LEU A 52 -20.97 24.99 9.21
CA LEU A 52 -20.86 25.97 8.15
C LEU A 52 -20.40 25.26 6.88
N ASN A 53 -21.31 25.16 5.90
CA ASN A 53 -21.03 24.53 4.62
C ASN A 53 -21.03 25.56 3.49
N LEU A 54 -19.86 25.78 2.90
CA LEU A 54 -19.60 26.76 1.85
C LEU A 54 -19.19 26.11 0.53
N GLU A 55 -19.48 24.82 0.34
CA GLU A 55 -19.01 24.05 -0.81
C GLU A 55 -19.39 24.67 -2.17
N GLY A 56 -18.44 24.73 -3.09
CA GLY A 56 -18.66 25.17 -4.48
C GLY A 56 -18.85 26.69 -4.62
N ASN A 57 -18.08 27.47 -3.86
CA ASN A 57 -18.05 28.93 -3.95
C ASN A 57 -16.60 29.43 -3.97
N THR A 58 -16.42 30.73 -4.21
CA THR A 58 -15.09 31.35 -4.27
C THR A 58 -14.96 32.39 -3.16
N LEU A 59 -14.07 32.17 -2.21
CA LEU A 59 -13.85 33.04 -1.07
C LEU A 59 -12.51 33.79 -1.15
N GLY A 60 -12.58 35.12 -1.15
CA GLY A 60 -11.43 36.02 -1.05
C GLY A 60 -11.10 36.43 0.38
N VAL A 61 -9.95 37.09 0.54
CA VAL A 61 -9.39 37.45 1.86
C VAL A 61 -10.31 38.36 2.68
N GLU A 62 -10.84 39.42 2.09
CA GLU A 62 -11.66 40.39 2.83
C GLU A 62 -13.03 39.80 3.22
N ALA A 63 -13.62 39.00 2.33
CA ALA A 63 -14.80 38.21 2.66
C ALA A 63 -14.53 37.23 3.81
N ALA A 64 -13.40 36.51 3.78
CA ALA A 64 -13.00 35.57 4.83
C ALA A 64 -12.84 36.27 6.19
N LYS A 65 -12.28 37.48 6.23
CA LYS A 65 -12.20 38.31 7.45
C LYS A 65 -13.57 38.72 7.97
N GLY A 66 -14.50 39.07 7.08
CA GLY A 66 -15.90 39.37 7.46
C GLY A 66 -16.61 38.16 8.07
N ILE A 67 -16.47 37.00 7.43
CA ILE A 67 -16.99 35.72 7.93
C ILE A 67 -16.34 35.36 9.27
N ALA A 68 -15.02 35.52 9.42
CA ALA A 68 -14.30 35.24 10.66
C ALA A 68 -14.86 36.00 11.87
N ARG A 69 -15.18 37.29 11.71
CA ARG A 69 -15.82 38.09 12.78
C ARG A 69 -17.22 37.60 13.12
N ALA A 70 -17.96 37.07 12.15
CA ALA A 70 -19.25 36.45 12.42
C ALA A 70 -19.07 35.13 13.19
N LEU A 71 -18.06 34.32 12.82
CA LEU A 71 -17.73 33.05 13.48
C LEU A 71 -17.37 33.20 14.96
N GLU A 72 -16.81 34.33 15.39
CA GLU A 72 -16.48 34.62 16.80
C GLU A 72 -17.67 34.43 17.76
N LYS A 73 -18.91 34.51 17.26
CA LYS A 73 -20.15 34.36 18.04
C LYS A 73 -20.64 32.91 18.16
N HIS A 74 -19.95 31.94 17.54
CA HIS A 74 -20.41 30.55 17.42
C HIS A 74 -19.47 29.53 18.09
N PRO A 75 -19.41 29.49 19.44
CA PRO A 75 -18.68 28.45 20.18
C PRO A 75 -19.23 27.03 19.93
N GLU A 76 -20.48 26.92 19.51
CA GLU A 76 -21.18 25.66 19.22
C GLU A 76 -20.72 24.98 17.92
N LEU A 77 -19.99 25.69 17.05
CA LEU A 77 -19.57 25.19 15.74
C LEU A 77 -18.76 23.89 15.86
N LYS A 78 -19.21 22.88 15.11
CA LYS A 78 -18.63 21.52 15.08
C LYS A 78 -18.07 21.14 13.72
N GLN A 79 -18.63 21.67 12.63
CA GLN A 79 -18.26 21.23 11.29
C GLN A 79 -17.94 22.42 10.39
N ALA A 80 -16.71 22.47 9.89
CA ALA A 80 -16.29 23.38 8.85
C ALA A 80 -16.19 22.59 7.53
N LEU A 81 -17.14 22.83 6.61
CA LEU A 81 -17.25 22.14 5.33
C LEU A 81 -16.93 23.14 4.22
N TRP A 82 -15.66 23.20 3.84
CA TRP A 82 -15.03 24.20 2.97
C TRP A 82 -14.43 23.56 1.72
N LYS A 83 -15.05 22.49 1.24
CA LYS A 83 -14.67 21.84 0.00
C LYS A 83 -14.86 22.80 -1.18
N ASP A 84 -13.91 22.86 -2.12
CA ASP A 84 -14.02 23.72 -3.33
C ASP A 84 -14.45 25.17 -2.98
N LEU A 85 -13.66 25.83 -2.12
CA LEU A 85 -13.94 27.17 -1.59
C LEU A 85 -13.02 28.26 -2.19
N PHE A 86 -11.91 27.87 -2.82
CA PHE A 86 -10.89 28.81 -3.31
C PHE A 86 -10.68 28.74 -4.83
N THR A 87 -11.62 28.14 -5.57
CA THR A 87 -11.53 28.06 -7.04
C THR A 87 -11.42 29.45 -7.67
N GLY A 88 -10.36 29.66 -8.45
CA GLY A 88 -10.04 30.93 -9.11
C GLY A 88 -9.36 31.98 -8.22
N ARG A 89 -8.99 31.66 -6.97
CA ARG A 89 -8.18 32.56 -6.12
C ARG A 89 -6.68 32.35 -6.34
N MET A 90 -5.91 33.39 -6.06
CA MET A 90 -4.46 33.32 -6.09
C MET A 90 -3.94 32.49 -4.91
N LYS A 91 -2.84 31.75 -5.12
CA LYS A 91 -2.26 30.85 -4.09
C LYS A 91 -1.84 31.60 -2.82
N GLU A 92 -1.47 32.87 -2.96
CA GLU A 92 -1.02 33.75 -1.88
C GLU A 92 -2.19 34.20 -0.98
N GLU A 93 -3.42 34.22 -1.51
CA GLU A 93 -4.60 34.66 -0.78
C GLU A 93 -5.18 33.57 0.12
N ILE A 94 -5.12 32.32 -0.33
CA ILE A 94 -5.66 31.14 0.35
C ILE A 94 -5.17 31.04 1.81
N PRO A 95 -3.86 31.09 2.12
CA PRO A 95 -3.41 30.98 3.50
C PRO A 95 -3.88 32.15 4.38
N ILE A 96 -4.03 33.35 3.82
CA ILE A 96 -4.51 34.53 4.58
C ILE A 96 -5.99 34.34 4.92
N ALA A 97 -6.80 33.89 3.96
CA ALA A 97 -8.21 33.62 4.17
C ALA A 97 -8.42 32.48 5.19
N LEU A 98 -7.68 31.38 5.08
CA LEU A 98 -7.73 30.26 6.03
C LEU A 98 -7.30 30.67 7.44
N LYS A 99 -6.24 31.49 7.59
CA LYS A 99 -5.84 32.04 8.89
C LYS A 99 -6.93 32.89 9.51
N ALA A 100 -7.60 33.74 8.71
CA ALA A 100 -8.70 34.56 9.20
C ALA A 100 -9.85 33.69 9.73
N LEU A 101 -10.30 32.71 8.94
CA LEU A 101 -11.37 31.78 9.35
C LEU A 101 -10.97 30.99 10.61
N GLY A 102 -9.75 30.45 10.63
CA GLY A 102 -9.20 29.73 11.78
C GLY A 102 -9.18 30.58 13.04
N GLN A 103 -8.70 31.83 12.94
CA GLN A 103 -8.66 32.76 14.07
C GLN A 103 -10.05 33.10 14.61
N GLY A 104 -11.06 33.24 13.72
CA GLY A 104 -12.45 33.45 14.15
C GLY A 104 -12.96 32.28 14.99
N MET A 105 -12.71 31.04 14.57
CA MET A 105 -13.12 29.83 15.31
C MET A 105 -12.34 29.62 16.60
N ILE A 106 -11.04 29.93 16.62
CA ILE A 106 -10.20 29.91 17.82
C ILE A 106 -10.75 30.89 18.85
N THR A 107 -11.07 32.11 18.41
CA THR A 107 -11.62 33.18 19.26
C THR A 107 -12.99 32.81 19.80
N ALA A 108 -13.84 32.17 18.99
CA ALA A 108 -15.12 31.64 19.43
C ALA A 108 -15.00 30.54 20.50
N GLY A 109 -13.83 29.89 20.61
CA GLY A 109 -13.67 28.69 21.44
C GLY A 109 -14.44 27.49 20.87
N ALA A 110 -14.65 27.46 19.55
CA ALA A 110 -15.28 26.35 18.85
C ALA A 110 -14.52 25.04 19.13
N GLN A 111 -15.18 23.90 18.97
CA GLN A 111 -14.61 22.57 19.21
C GLN A 111 -15.05 21.68 18.05
N LEU A 112 -14.27 21.73 16.96
CA LEU A 112 -14.57 21.06 15.71
C LEU A 112 -14.48 19.54 15.87
N THR A 113 -15.40 18.85 15.22
CA THR A 113 -15.39 17.41 15.01
C THR A 113 -15.12 17.06 13.54
N VAL A 114 -15.39 17.97 12.60
CA VAL A 114 -15.15 17.79 11.16
C VAL A 114 -14.51 19.03 10.57
N LEU A 115 -13.42 18.84 9.84
CA LEU A 115 -12.82 19.84 8.95
C LEU A 115 -12.64 19.21 7.57
N ASP A 116 -13.34 19.77 6.58
CA ASP A 116 -13.22 19.36 5.18
C ASP A 116 -12.77 20.56 4.34
N CYS A 117 -11.54 20.48 3.83
CA CYS A 117 -10.97 21.48 2.94
C CYS A 117 -10.59 20.84 1.59
N SER A 118 -11.24 19.74 1.21
CA SER A 118 -10.97 19.03 -0.05
C SER A 118 -11.18 19.92 -1.28
N ASP A 119 -10.56 19.57 -2.41
CA ASP A 119 -10.71 20.27 -3.69
C ASP A 119 -10.35 21.77 -3.62
N ASN A 120 -9.35 22.11 -2.80
CA ASN A 120 -8.75 23.44 -2.77
C ASN A 120 -7.28 23.34 -3.12
N ALA A 121 -6.78 24.18 -4.03
CA ALA A 121 -5.36 24.21 -4.40
C ALA A 121 -4.50 24.80 -3.26
N LEU A 122 -4.40 24.10 -2.14
CA LEU A 122 -3.68 24.54 -0.95
C LEU A 122 -2.18 24.54 -1.24
N GLY A 123 -1.63 23.41 -1.65
CA GLY A 123 -0.18 23.22 -1.66
C GLY A 123 0.46 23.42 -0.29
N PRO A 124 1.81 23.43 -0.23
CA PRO A 124 2.53 23.76 1.01
C PRO A 124 2.15 25.15 1.54
N ASN A 125 2.02 26.15 0.65
CA ASN A 125 1.68 27.52 1.02
C ASN A 125 0.30 27.64 1.67
N GLY A 126 -0.73 27.01 1.11
CA GLY A 126 -2.08 26.99 1.68
C GLY A 126 -2.14 26.22 3.00
N MET A 127 -1.32 25.18 3.18
CA MET A 127 -1.22 24.47 4.46
C MET A 127 -0.74 25.35 5.61
N VAL A 128 0.14 26.34 5.35
CA VAL A 128 0.51 27.36 6.34
C VAL A 128 -0.73 28.05 6.92
N GLY A 129 -1.81 28.14 6.15
CA GLY A 129 -3.10 28.68 6.57
C GLY A 129 -3.85 27.86 7.63
N LEU A 130 -3.59 26.55 7.70
CA LEU A 130 -4.28 25.62 8.59
C LEU A 130 -3.47 25.23 9.84
N VAL A 131 -2.15 25.44 9.82
CA VAL A 131 -1.23 25.01 10.90
C VAL A 131 -1.70 25.46 12.28
N ASP A 132 -2.00 26.75 12.45
CA ASP A 132 -2.37 27.30 13.76
C ASP A 132 -3.72 26.77 14.24
N LEU A 133 -4.68 26.60 13.31
CA LEU A 133 -5.98 26.02 13.61
C LEU A 133 -5.84 24.58 14.11
N LEU A 134 -5.09 23.74 13.38
CA LEU A 134 -4.90 22.33 13.72
C LEU A 134 -4.19 22.12 15.07
N LYS A 135 -3.31 23.05 15.46
CA LYS A 135 -2.62 23.02 16.77
C LYS A 135 -3.47 23.55 17.93
N SER A 136 -4.50 24.33 17.62
CA SER A 136 -5.31 25.03 18.61
C SER A 136 -6.30 24.10 19.33
N ALA A 137 -6.83 24.58 20.46
CA ALA A 137 -7.88 23.88 21.19
C ALA A 137 -9.13 23.61 20.33
N THR A 138 -9.34 24.36 19.25
CA THR A 138 -10.46 24.16 18.33
C THR A 138 -10.45 22.80 17.66
N CYS A 139 -9.27 22.22 17.43
CA CYS A 139 -9.13 20.92 16.78
C CYS A 139 -8.88 19.76 17.77
N TYR A 140 -8.89 19.98 19.09
CA TYR A 140 -8.64 18.88 20.05
C TYR A 140 -9.75 17.82 20.05
N THR A 141 -10.95 18.16 19.59
CA THR A 141 -12.08 17.23 19.43
C THR A 141 -12.25 16.74 17.99
N LEU A 142 -11.29 17.02 17.10
CA LEU A 142 -11.42 16.72 15.68
C LEU A 142 -11.46 15.21 15.46
N GLU A 143 -12.54 14.72 14.86
CA GLU A 143 -12.73 13.30 14.57
C GLU A 143 -12.51 13.00 13.08
N GLN A 144 -12.77 13.97 12.20
CA GLN A 144 -12.65 13.81 10.75
C GLN A 144 -11.86 14.96 10.14
N LEU A 145 -10.82 14.62 9.39
CA LEU A 145 -10.05 15.56 8.59
C LEU A 145 -10.02 15.10 7.14
N LYS A 146 -10.48 15.98 6.24
CA LYS A 146 -10.55 15.71 4.81
C LYS A 146 -9.82 16.80 4.03
N LEU A 147 -8.83 16.38 3.28
CA LEU A 147 -7.91 17.19 2.48
C LEU A 147 -7.68 16.51 1.13
N ASN A 148 -8.73 15.93 0.53
CA ASN A 148 -8.59 15.25 -0.75
C ASN A 148 -8.34 16.27 -1.87
N ASN A 149 -7.44 15.96 -2.81
CA ASN A 149 -7.19 16.81 -3.99
C ASN A 149 -6.80 18.25 -3.60
N CYS A 150 -5.84 18.39 -2.67
CA CYS A 150 -5.34 19.67 -2.20
C CYS A 150 -3.94 20.05 -2.70
N GLY A 151 -3.31 19.15 -3.48
CA GLY A 151 -1.97 19.35 -4.04
C GLY A 151 -0.89 19.59 -2.98
N LEU A 152 -1.02 18.98 -1.79
CA LEU A 152 -0.17 19.30 -0.62
C LEU A 152 1.34 19.12 -0.88
N GLY A 153 1.72 18.16 -1.71
CA GLY A 153 3.10 17.72 -1.89
C GLY A 153 3.69 17.11 -0.60
N ILE A 154 4.96 16.73 -0.68
CA ILE A 154 5.73 16.22 0.46
C ILE A 154 5.77 17.25 1.61
N GLU A 155 6.06 18.51 1.29
CA GLU A 155 6.22 19.56 2.30
C GLU A 155 4.90 19.85 3.02
N GLY A 156 3.79 20.02 2.28
CA GLY A 156 2.47 20.23 2.88
C GLY A 156 2.01 19.03 3.70
N GLY A 157 2.28 17.79 3.24
CA GLY A 157 2.02 16.57 3.99
C GLY A 157 2.83 16.48 5.30
N THR A 158 4.10 16.87 5.25
CA THR A 158 4.98 16.91 6.44
C THR A 158 4.53 17.98 7.44
N MET A 159 4.14 19.15 6.94
CA MET A 159 3.60 20.24 7.75
C MET A 159 2.29 19.84 8.44
N LEU A 160 1.40 19.15 7.70
CA LEU A 160 0.16 18.59 8.23
C LEU A 160 0.43 17.60 9.37
N ALA A 161 1.31 16.61 9.14
CA ALA A 161 1.67 15.61 10.14
C ALA A 161 2.22 16.27 11.42
N LYS A 162 3.14 17.22 11.27
CA LYS A 162 3.73 17.96 12.38
C LYS A 162 2.69 18.77 13.15
N ALA A 163 1.79 19.47 12.46
CA ALA A 163 0.74 20.26 13.10
C ALA A 163 -0.21 19.37 13.92
N LEU A 164 -0.58 18.20 13.40
CA LEU A 164 -1.43 17.24 14.10
C LEU A 164 -0.72 16.59 15.30
N LEU A 165 0.57 16.28 15.21
CA LEU A 165 1.38 15.78 16.33
C LEU A 165 1.50 16.81 17.47
N GLU A 166 1.74 18.07 17.13
CA GLU A 166 1.78 19.17 18.10
C GLU A 166 0.39 19.38 18.75
N GLY A 167 -0.67 19.36 17.95
CA GLY A 167 -2.06 19.43 18.43
C GLY A 167 -2.41 18.26 19.35
N HIS A 168 -2.05 17.02 18.99
CA HIS A 168 -2.23 15.84 19.81
C HIS A 168 -1.46 15.95 21.15
N THR A 169 -0.21 16.43 21.10
CA THR A 169 0.60 16.64 22.31
C THR A 169 -0.03 17.69 23.24
N ALA A 170 -0.51 18.80 22.69
CA ALA A 170 -1.13 19.86 23.48
C ALA A 170 -2.49 19.43 24.06
N SER A 171 -3.32 18.75 23.26
CA SER A 171 -4.62 18.21 23.66
C SER A 171 -4.52 17.15 24.78
N ARG A 172 -3.47 16.32 24.76
CA ARG A 172 -3.14 15.38 25.85
C ARG A 172 -2.88 16.09 27.17
N LYS A 173 -2.13 17.21 27.16
CA LYS A 173 -1.79 17.96 28.38
C LYS A 173 -3.04 18.52 29.09
N VAL A 174 -4.11 18.79 28.33
CA VAL A 174 -5.38 19.29 28.88
C VAL A 174 -6.41 18.18 29.14
N GLY A 175 -6.02 16.91 29.06
CA GLY A 175 -6.87 15.75 29.37
C GLY A 175 -7.92 15.43 28.30
N LYS A 176 -7.79 15.99 27.10
CA LYS A 176 -8.70 15.76 25.97
C LYS A 176 -7.88 15.43 24.71
N PRO A 177 -7.21 14.27 24.64
CA PRO A 177 -6.38 13.92 23.49
C PRO A 177 -7.17 13.99 22.19
N LEU A 178 -6.57 14.57 21.16
CA LEU A 178 -7.01 14.46 19.77
C LEU A 178 -7.13 12.97 19.42
N ALA A 179 -8.36 12.57 19.08
CA ALA A 179 -8.73 11.21 18.75
C ALA A 179 -9.34 11.18 17.33
N LEU A 180 -8.48 11.35 16.33
CA LEU A 180 -8.88 11.33 14.93
C LEU A 180 -9.36 9.92 14.55
N LYS A 181 -10.52 9.84 13.89
CA LYS A 181 -11.14 8.59 13.44
C LYS A 181 -11.10 8.45 11.92
N VAL A 182 -11.29 9.55 11.19
CA VAL A 182 -11.34 9.57 9.73
C VAL A 182 -10.27 10.51 9.19
N PHE A 183 -9.39 9.98 8.36
CA PHE A 183 -8.39 10.75 7.65
C PHE A 183 -8.50 10.47 6.14
N ILE A 184 -8.80 11.51 5.35
CA ILE A 184 -8.92 11.41 3.90
C ILE A 184 -8.00 12.45 3.27
N ALA A 185 -7.00 12.00 2.52
CA ALA A 185 -6.02 12.88 1.89
C ALA A 185 -5.47 12.28 0.59
N GLY A 186 -6.36 11.87 -0.32
CA GLY A 186 -5.96 11.44 -1.66
C GLY A 186 -5.54 12.59 -2.59
N ARG A 187 -4.91 12.26 -3.72
CA ARG A 187 -4.57 13.22 -4.79
C ARG A 187 -3.71 14.40 -4.31
N ASN A 188 -2.73 14.13 -3.45
CA ASN A 188 -1.89 15.17 -2.84
C ASN A 188 -0.41 15.07 -3.16
N ARG A 189 0.04 14.05 -3.92
CA ARG A 189 1.47 13.80 -4.20
C ARG A 189 2.31 13.79 -2.90
N LEU A 190 1.82 13.04 -1.90
CA LEU A 190 2.50 12.96 -0.59
C LEU A 190 3.81 12.18 -0.68
N GLU A 191 3.90 11.23 -1.61
CA GLU A 191 5.04 10.36 -1.84
C GLU A 191 5.54 9.65 -0.57
N ASN A 192 6.72 9.02 -0.62
CA ASN A 192 7.25 8.26 0.51
C ASN A 192 7.50 9.14 1.75
N ALA A 193 8.04 10.35 1.57
CA ALA A 193 8.41 11.22 2.67
C ALA A 193 7.19 11.78 3.41
N GLY A 194 6.16 12.23 2.69
CA GLY A 194 4.91 12.68 3.29
C GLY A 194 4.15 11.53 3.97
N ALA A 195 4.13 10.35 3.35
CA ALA A 195 3.54 9.15 3.95
C ALA A 195 4.23 8.74 5.26
N LYS A 196 5.57 8.80 5.31
CA LYS A 196 6.34 8.51 6.53
C LYS A 196 6.06 9.52 7.65
N ALA A 197 5.96 10.81 7.32
CA ALA A 197 5.60 11.82 8.32
C ALA A 197 4.18 11.57 8.88
N LEU A 198 3.22 11.21 8.03
CA LEU A 198 1.86 10.87 8.46
C LEU A 198 1.81 9.57 9.27
N SER A 199 2.66 8.58 8.96
CA SER A 199 2.67 7.33 9.70
C SER A 199 3.08 7.51 11.17
N GLU A 200 4.03 8.40 11.46
CA GLU A 200 4.39 8.77 12.83
C GLU A 200 3.18 9.35 13.59
N MET A 201 2.38 10.19 12.92
CA MET A 201 1.15 10.75 13.48
C MET A 201 0.10 9.66 13.72
N PHE A 202 -0.14 8.78 12.74
CA PHE A 202 -1.10 7.68 12.85
C PHE A 202 -0.74 6.70 13.98
N ALA A 203 0.55 6.38 14.12
CA ALA A 203 1.04 5.52 15.20
C ALA A 203 0.88 6.19 16.58
N THR A 204 1.01 7.52 16.65
CA THR A 204 0.86 8.29 17.88
C THR A 204 -0.60 8.40 18.32
N VAL A 205 -1.52 8.64 17.38
CA VAL A 205 -2.95 8.83 17.68
C VAL A 205 -3.63 7.49 18.01
N GLY A 206 -3.44 6.45 17.19
CA GLY A 206 -3.94 5.10 17.47
C GLY A 206 -5.46 4.92 17.53
N THR A 207 -6.26 5.91 17.09
CA THR A 207 -7.73 5.90 17.15
C THR A 207 -8.41 5.84 15.78
N LEU A 208 -7.66 5.65 14.69
CA LEU A 208 -8.20 5.71 13.33
C LEU A 208 -9.12 4.52 13.04
N GLU A 209 -10.22 4.82 12.37
CA GLU A 209 -11.24 3.88 11.90
C GLU A 209 -11.35 3.88 10.36
N GLN A 210 -10.89 4.96 9.69
CA GLN A 210 -10.91 5.09 8.23
C GLN A 210 -9.70 5.91 7.77
N ILE A 211 -8.93 5.33 6.83
CA ILE A 211 -7.82 5.99 6.16
C ILE A 211 -8.02 5.83 4.66
N GLU A 212 -8.07 6.97 3.96
CA GLU A 212 -8.12 7.01 2.51
C GLU A 212 -7.05 7.95 1.98
N MET A 213 -6.06 7.38 1.28
CA MET A 213 -4.94 8.12 0.70
C MET A 213 -4.68 7.71 -0.76
N PRO A 214 -5.71 7.62 -1.62
CA PRO A 214 -5.50 7.21 -3.00
C PRO A 214 -4.69 8.25 -3.80
N GLN A 215 -4.01 7.84 -4.88
CA GLN A 215 -3.36 8.77 -5.82
C GLN A 215 -2.35 9.71 -5.18
N ASN A 216 -1.43 9.17 -4.37
CA ASN A 216 -0.42 9.97 -3.69
C ASN A 216 1.01 9.72 -4.15
N GLY A 217 1.22 8.80 -5.11
CA GLY A 217 2.56 8.42 -5.56
C GLY A 217 3.40 7.79 -4.43
N ILE A 218 2.76 7.06 -3.51
CA ILE A 218 3.45 6.41 -2.39
C ILE A 218 3.99 5.07 -2.88
N TYR A 219 5.30 4.85 -2.73
CA TYR A 219 5.95 3.59 -3.10
C TYR A 219 6.16 2.71 -1.87
N HIS A 220 6.77 1.53 -2.06
CA HIS A 220 6.91 0.52 -1.00
C HIS A 220 7.52 1.06 0.32
N VAL A 221 8.42 2.05 0.30
CA VAL A 221 9.02 2.62 1.53
C VAL A 221 7.97 3.35 2.37
N GLY A 222 7.16 4.20 1.73
CA GLY A 222 6.07 4.89 2.41
C GLY A 222 4.97 3.92 2.85
N ILE A 223 4.64 2.92 2.02
CA ILE A 223 3.66 1.89 2.36
C ILE A 223 4.10 1.06 3.56
N THR A 224 5.38 0.68 3.66
CA THR A 224 5.91 -0.02 4.85
C THR A 224 5.76 0.84 6.10
N ALA A 225 6.12 2.12 6.04
CA ALA A 225 5.98 3.03 7.18
C ALA A 225 4.52 3.18 7.62
N LEU A 226 3.59 3.29 6.66
CA LEU A 226 2.14 3.32 6.93
C LEU A 226 1.65 2.00 7.54
N SER A 227 2.11 0.86 7.03
CA SER A 227 1.76 -0.48 7.52
C SER A 227 2.08 -0.65 8.99
N ASP A 228 3.25 -0.19 9.45
CA ASP A 228 3.63 -0.20 10.86
C ASP A 228 2.66 0.61 11.72
N ALA A 229 2.23 1.77 11.23
CA ALA A 229 1.29 2.62 11.95
C ALA A 229 -0.14 2.03 11.99
N PHE A 230 -0.57 1.32 10.94
CA PHE A 230 -1.89 0.70 10.90
C PHE A 230 -2.08 -0.33 12.02
N ARG A 231 -1.04 -1.09 12.37
CA ARG A 231 -1.09 -2.12 13.44
C ARG A 231 -1.52 -1.58 14.81
N VAL A 232 -1.27 -0.30 15.06
CA VAL A 232 -1.70 0.40 16.29
C VAL A 232 -3.19 0.78 16.23
N ASN A 233 -3.71 1.00 15.01
CA ASN A 233 -5.08 1.43 14.74
C ASN A 233 -6.02 0.23 14.52
N ARG A 234 -6.16 -0.63 15.52
CA ARG A 234 -6.92 -1.90 15.42
C ARG A 234 -8.43 -1.76 15.12
N ASN A 235 -8.97 -0.56 15.24
CA ASN A 235 -10.36 -0.24 14.92
C ASN A 235 -10.57 0.17 13.45
N LEU A 236 -9.52 0.12 12.61
CA LEU A 236 -9.63 0.40 11.18
C LEU A 236 -10.69 -0.50 10.53
N ARG A 237 -11.62 0.15 9.82
CA ARG A 237 -12.71 -0.44 9.05
C ARG A 237 -12.55 -0.20 7.56
N ILE A 238 -12.00 0.94 7.17
CA ILE A 238 -11.81 1.33 5.77
C ILE A 238 -10.33 1.66 5.57
N LEU A 239 -9.70 0.97 4.62
CA LEU A 239 -8.33 1.23 4.18
C LEU A 239 -8.30 1.33 2.66
N ASN A 240 -8.09 2.55 2.16
CA ASN A 240 -8.01 2.84 0.73
C ASN A 240 -6.64 3.45 0.40
N LEU A 241 -5.85 2.71 -0.37
CA LEU A 241 -4.54 3.11 -0.88
C LEU A 241 -4.48 3.01 -2.42
N ASN A 242 -5.63 2.98 -3.09
CA ASN A 242 -5.76 2.89 -4.55
C ASN A 242 -4.82 3.85 -5.29
N ASP A 243 -4.25 3.40 -6.41
CA ASP A 243 -3.40 4.23 -7.28
C ASP A 243 -2.19 4.80 -6.50
N ASN A 244 -1.47 3.88 -5.86
CA ASN A 244 -0.16 4.07 -5.24
C ASN A 244 0.68 2.83 -5.55
N THR A 245 1.99 2.97 -5.68
CA THR A 245 2.89 1.86 -6.03
C THR A 245 3.20 0.97 -4.81
N ILE A 246 2.22 0.18 -4.36
CA ILE A 246 2.40 -0.77 -3.25
C ILE A 246 3.48 -1.79 -3.61
N GLY A 247 3.35 -2.43 -4.78
CA GLY A 247 4.30 -3.45 -5.22
C GLY A 247 4.33 -4.71 -4.32
N PRO A 248 5.08 -5.74 -4.71
CA PRO A 248 5.24 -6.94 -3.87
C PRO A 248 5.88 -6.64 -2.50
N LYS A 249 6.81 -5.67 -2.43
CA LYS A 249 7.50 -5.28 -1.18
C LYS A 249 6.53 -4.60 -0.20
N GLY A 250 5.72 -3.65 -0.66
CA GLY A 250 4.71 -2.99 0.19
C GLY A 250 3.58 -3.94 0.57
N ALA A 251 3.18 -4.85 -0.34
CA ALA A 251 2.18 -5.88 -0.07
C ALA A 251 2.60 -6.83 1.06
N ALA A 252 3.89 -7.16 1.15
CA ALA A 252 4.42 -7.95 2.27
C ALA A 252 4.31 -7.21 3.61
N ALA A 253 4.54 -5.90 3.65
CA ALA A 253 4.34 -5.12 4.87
C ALA A 253 2.85 -5.01 5.24
N LEU A 254 1.99 -4.79 4.25
CA LEU A 254 0.54 -4.73 4.44
C LEU A 254 -0.04 -6.07 4.89
N SER A 255 0.44 -7.21 4.37
CA SER A 255 -0.09 -8.53 4.75
C SER A 255 0.17 -8.83 6.23
N VAL A 256 1.29 -8.36 6.78
CA VAL A 256 1.55 -8.42 8.23
C VAL A 256 0.63 -7.47 8.99
N ALA A 257 0.49 -6.22 8.52
CA ALA A 257 -0.33 -5.23 9.22
C ALA A 257 -1.82 -5.60 9.26
N VAL A 258 -2.36 -6.12 8.16
CA VAL A 258 -3.77 -6.50 8.02
C VAL A 258 -4.17 -7.57 9.03
N GLN A 259 -3.27 -8.45 9.46
CA GLN A 259 -3.56 -9.46 10.49
C GLN A 259 -4.03 -8.84 11.82
N ASP A 260 -3.57 -7.63 12.15
CA ASP A 260 -3.97 -6.90 13.37
C ASP A 260 -5.31 -6.13 13.20
N LEU A 261 -5.84 -6.03 11.97
CA LEU A 261 -6.98 -5.17 11.61
C LEU A 261 -8.30 -5.96 11.52
N HIS A 262 -8.73 -6.55 12.63
CA HIS A 262 -9.88 -7.47 12.66
C HIS A 262 -11.26 -6.86 12.31
N HIS A 263 -11.37 -5.53 12.31
CA HIS A 263 -12.62 -4.80 12.03
C HIS A 263 -12.71 -4.27 10.60
N LEU A 264 -11.80 -4.65 9.70
CA LEU A 264 -11.84 -4.24 8.30
C LEU A 264 -13.15 -4.67 7.62
N ARG A 265 -13.72 -3.71 6.90
CA ARG A 265 -14.93 -3.82 6.08
C ARG A 265 -14.64 -3.48 4.62
N GLU A 266 -13.69 -2.58 4.39
CA GLU A 266 -13.35 -2.09 3.06
C GLU A 266 -11.83 -2.05 2.90
N ILE A 267 -11.34 -2.73 1.88
CA ILE A 267 -9.97 -2.63 1.39
C ILE A 267 -10.04 -2.22 -0.07
N ASN A 268 -9.36 -1.13 -0.41
CA ASN A 268 -9.14 -0.76 -1.80
C ASN A 268 -7.64 -0.61 -2.07
N PHE A 269 -7.11 -1.57 -2.81
CA PHE A 269 -5.76 -1.62 -3.36
C PHE A 269 -5.80 -1.78 -4.88
N GLY A 270 -6.82 -1.22 -5.55
CA GLY A 270 -6.87 -1.17 -7.01
C GLY A 270 -5.73 -0.30 -7.56
N ASP A 271 -5.24 -0.61 -8.75
CA ASP A 271 -4.15 0.14 -9.41
C ASP A 271 -2.91 0.33 -8.52
N CYS A 272 -2.49 -0.74 -7.84
CA CYS A 272 -1.41 -0.68 -6.85
C CYS A 272 -0.14 -1.46 -7.23
N LEU A 273 -0.10 -1.97 -8.46
CA LEU A 273 0.99 -2.81 -8.98
C LEU A 273 1.37 -3.95 -8.02
N LEU A 274 0.39 -4.55 -7.32
CA LEU A 274 0.65 -5.62 -6.36
C LEU A 274 1.42 -6.79 -6.98
N LYS A 275 1.18 -7.05 -8.27
CA LYS A 275 1.58 -8.24 -9.01
C LYS A 275 1.06 -9.53 -8.35
N THR A 276 1.28 -10.67 -9.00
CA THR A 276 0.87 -11.99 -8.48
C THR A 276 1.37 -12.24 -7.06
N LYS A 277 2.65 -11.95 -6.76
CA LYS A 277 3.25 -12.20 -5.44
C LYS A 277 2.59 -11.38 -4.33
N GLY A 278 2.32 -10.09 -4.57
CA GLY A 278 1.66 -9.24 -3.58
C GLY A 278 0.22 -9.68 -3.31
N ALA A 279 -0.52 -10.04 -4.36
CA ALA A 279 -1.89 -10.56 -4.26
C ALA A 279 -1.97 -11.86 -3.45
N VAL A 280 -1.03 -12.80 -3.65
CA VAL A 280 -0.95 -14.04 -2.86
C VAL A 280 -0.76 -13.72 -1.37
N LEU A 281 0.18 -12.85 -1.02
CA LEU A 281 0.45 -12.48 0.37
C LEU A 281 -0.77 -11.85 1.07
N ILE A 282 -1.46 -10.94 0.38
CA ILE A 282 -2.68 -10.33 0.91
C ILE A 282 -3.82 -11.35 1.00
N GLY A 283 -4.00 -12.18 -0.04
CA GLY A 283 -5.01 -13.25 -0.05
C GLY A 283 -4.83 -14.22 1.11
N GLU A 284 -3.60 -14.67 1.37
CA GLU A 284 -3.26 -15.54 2.51
C GLU A 284 -3.57 -14.88 3.86
N ALA A 285 -3.16 -13.62 4.04
CA ALA A 285 -3.42 -12.87 5.28
C ALA A 285 -4.92 -12.69 5.55
N LEU A 286 -5.74 -12.61 4.49
CA LEU A 286 -7.18 -12.49 4.60
C LEU A 286 -7.88 -13.85 4.73
N HIS A 287 -7.35 -14.95 4.19
CA HIS A 287 -8.09 -16.18 3.91
C HIS A 287 -8.87 -16.77 5.10
N GLN A 288 -8.30 -16.76 6.31
CA GLN A 288 -8.92 -17.33 7.52
C GLN A 288 -9.40 -16.28 8.53
N ALA A 289 -9.43 -14.99 8.14
CA ALA A 289 -9.79 -13.88 9.01
C ALA A 289 -10.75 -12.88 8.32
N HIS A 290 -11.00 -11.74 8.97
CA HIS A 290 -11.72 -10.58 8.41
C HIS A 290 -13.12 -10.91 7.86
N THR A 291 -13.93 -11.62 8.63
CA THR A 291 -15.29 -12.03 8.25
C THR A 291 -16.27 -10.85 8.10
N GLU A 292 -15.89 -9.66 8.58
CA GLU A 292 -16.63 -8.40 8.40
C GLU A 292 -16.37 -7.71 7.06
N LEU A 293 -15.44 -8.20 6.22
CA LEU A 293 -15.17 -7.59 4.92
C LEU A 293 -16.41 -7.59 4.01
N GLU A 294 -16.70 -6.40 3.49
CA GLU A 294 -17.84 -6.08 2.63
C GLU A 294 -17.36 -5.75 1.21
N VAL A 295 -16.21 -5.09 1.06
CA VAL A 295 -15.62 -4.74 -0.24
C VAL A 295 -14.12 -5.04 -0.25
N MET A 296 -13.68 -5.65 -1.34
CA MET A 296 -12.31 -5.97 -1.65
C MET A 296 -12.03 -5.51 -3.08
N ASP A 297 -11.27 -4.44 -3.26
CA ASP A 297 -10.90 -3.93 -4.59
C ASP A 297 -9.41 -4.17 -4.84
N PHE A 298 -9.14 -4.97 -5.87
CA PHE A 298 -7.83 -5.37 -6.36
C PHE A 298 -7.73 -5.25 -7.89
N GLY A 299 -8.56 -4.39 -8.50
CA GLY A 299 -8.52 -4.17 -9.95
C GLY A 299 -7.18 -3.60 -10.42
N TYR A 300 -6.81 -3.82 -11.68
CA TYR A 300 -5.66 -3.18 -12.34
C TYR A 300 -4.32 -3.38 -11.61
N ASN A 301 -3.99 -4.60 -11.18
CA ASN A 301 -2.80 -4.87 -10.37
C ASN A 301 -1.75 -5.78 -11.04
N GLU A 302 -1.96 -6.14 -12.30
CA GLU A 302 -1.17 -7.13 -13.04
C GLU A 302 -1.06 -8.46 -12.26
N ILE A 303 -2.18 -8.92 -11.73
CA ILE A 303 -2.26 -10.16 -10.95
C ILE A 303 -2.47 -11.33 -11.92
N GLY A 304 -1.57 -12.31 -11.88
CA GLY A 304 -1.73 -13.59 -12.58
C GLY A 304 -2.64 -14.59 -11.84
N PRO A 305 -2.90 -15.77 -12.45
CA PRO A 305 -3.85 -16.77 -11.94
C PRO A 305 -3.70 -17.13 -10.46
N ASP A 306 -2.48 -17.38 -9.97
CA ASP A 306 -2.22 -17.77 -8.59
C ASP A 306 -2.69 -16.70 -7.58
N GLY A 307 -2.45 -15.43 -7.89
CA GLY A 307 -2.90 -14.31 -7.06
C GLY A 307 -4.41 -14.13 -7.12
N GLY A 308 -5.01 -14.33 -8.30
CA GLY A 308 -6.47 -14.35 -8.47
C GLY A 308 -7.11 -15.41 -7.58
N PHE A 309 -6.67 -16.66 -7.67
CA PHE A 309 -7.16 -17.74 -6.81
C PHE A 309 -6.94 -17.47 -5.33
N ALA A 310 -5.81 -16.89 -4.92
CA ALA A 310 -5.59 -16.52 -3.53
C ALA A 310 -6.64 -15.53 -3.02
N LEU A 311 -6.97 -14.49 -3.80
CA LEU A 311 -7.98 -13.50 -3.45
C LEU A 311 -9.40 -14.07 -3.47
N VAL A 312 -9.73 -14.93 -4.45
CA VAL A 312 -11.03 -15.62 -4.52
C VAL A 312 -11.20 -16.59 -3.36
N ASN A 313 -10.20 -17.40 -3.06
CA ASN A 313 -10.20 -18.26 -1.87
C ASN A 313 -10.31 -17.42 -0.60
N ALA A 314 -9.69 -16.24 -0.56
CA ALA A 314 -9.82 -15.35 0.59
C ALA A 314 -11.27 -14.92 0.83
N SER A 315 -12.08 -14.77 -0.22
CA SER A 315 -13.50 -14.41 -0.12
C SER A 315 -14.40 -15.46 0.58
N ALA A 316 -13.95 -16.72 0.66
CA ALA A 316 -14.79 -17.88 1.00
C ALA A 316 -15.54 -17.79 2.35
N ASN A 317 -14.96 -17.14 3.36
CA ASN A 317 -15.56 -16.98 4.69
C ASN A 317 -16.11 -15.56 4.96
N LYS A 318 -16.16 -14.67 3.96
CA LYS A 318 -16.67 -13.29 4.09
C LYS A 318 -18.17 -13.24 3.81
N GLY A 319 -18.99 -13.55 4.81
CA GLY A 319 -20.45 -13.65 4.65
C GLY A 319 -21.15 -12.32 4.31
N ARG A 320 -20.45 -11.19 4.46
CA ARG A 320 -20.96 -9.83 4.15
C ARG A 320 -20.39 -9.25 2.86
N LEU A 321 -19.57 -10.01 2.13
CA LEU A 321 -18.93 -9.54 0.91
C LEU A 321 -20.00 -9.21 -0.14
N ARG A 322 -20.01 -7.94 -0.56
CA ARG A 322 -20.90 -7.41 -1.61
C ARG A 322 -20.14 -7.05 -2.88
N SER A 323 -18.82 -6.90 -2.83
CA SER A 323 -17.99 -6.45 -3.94
C SER A 323 -16.58 -7.02 -3.83
N LEU A 324 -16.13 -7.73 -4.85
CA LEU A 324 -14.77 -8.21 -5.07
C LEU A 324 -14.38 -7.80 -6.49
N VAL A 325 -13.61 -6.72 -6.62
CA VAL A 325 -13.21 -6.17 -7.91
C VAL A 325 -11.87 -6.75 -8.32
N LEU A 326 -11.84 -7.42 -9.47
CA LEU A 326 -10.65 -8.07 -10.02
C LEU A 326 -10.39 -7.67 -11.49
N ASN A 327 -11.17 -6.75 -12.07
CA ASN A 327 -11.01 -6.27 -13.45
C ASN A 327 -9.59 -5.75 -13.74
N GLY A 328 -9.13 -5.86 -14.99
CA GLY A 328 -7.82 -5.33 -15.41
C GLY A 328 -6.61 -6.11 -14.89
N ASN A 329 -6.78 -7.41 -14.62
CA ASN A 329 -5.70 -8.31 -14.19
C ASN A 329 -5.44 -9.42 -15.24
N GLN A 330 -4.31 -10.13 -15.10
CA GLN A 330 -3.77 -11.03 -16.11
C GLN A 330 -4.12 -12.51 -15.84
N PHE A 331 -5.41 -12.83 -15.72
CA PHE A 331 -5.84 -14.20 -15.36
C PHE A 331 -5.99 -15.14 -16.57
N GLY A 332 -6.44 -14.62 -17.72
CA GLY A 332 -6.86 -15.41 -18.87
C GLY A 332 -8.23 -16.08 -18.68
N ASP A 333 -8.91 -16.35 -19.80
CA ASP A 333 -10.34 -16.76 -19.84
C ASP A 333 -10.64 -18.02 -19.03
N GLU A 334 -9.79 -19.05 -19.14
CA GLU A 334 -9.98 -20.31 -18.42
C GLU A 334 -9.93 -20.09 -16.91
N CYS A 335 -8.99 -19.28 -16.44
CA CYS A 335 -8.86 -18.96 -15.02
C CYS A 335 -10.05 -18.13 -14.53
N CYS A 336 -10.51 -17.15 -15.33
CA CYS A 336 -11.70 -16.36 -15.03
C CYS A 336 -12.94 -17.26 -14.84
N GLU A 337 -13.16 -18.23 -15.73
CA GLU A 337 -14.28 -19.18 -15.60
C GLU A 337 -14.15 -20.08 -14.37
N GLN A 338 -12.94 -20.56 -14.05
CA GLN A 338 -12.69 -21.34 -12.84
C GLN A 338 -12.93 -20.52 -11.56
N MET A 339 -12.54 -19.25 -11.53
CA MET A 339 -12.79 -18.33 -10.42
C MET A 339 -14.27 -18.00 -10.25
N LYS A 340 -15.01 -17.77 -11.35
CA LYS A 340 -16.47 -17.59 -11.34
C LYS A 340 -17.17 -18.83 -10.79
N GLU A 341 -16.76 -20.03 -11.21
CA GLU A 341 -17.31 -21.28 -10.69
C GLU A 341 -17.02 -21.44 -9.18
N LEU A 342 -15.80 -21.13 -8.75
CA LEU A 342 -15.43 -21.15 -7.33
C LEU A 342 -16.32 -20.21 -6.50
N MET A 343 -16.58 -19.00 -6.98
CA MET A 343 -17.51 -18.07 -6.32
C MET A 343 -18.94 -18.58 -6.26
N ARG A 344 -19.41 -19.34 -7.26
CA ARG A 344 -20.72 -20.02 -7.20
C ARG A 344 -20.74 -21.07 -6.09
N THR A 345 -19.67 -21.84 -5.90
CA THR A 345 -19.57 -22.79 -4.78
C THR A 345 -19.61 -22.11 -3.42
N TYR A 346 -19.17 -20.85 -3.36
CA TYR A 346 -19.23 -20.01 -2.16
C TYR A 346 -20.54 -19.23 -2.01
N GLU A 347 -21.48 -19.37 -2.94
CA GLU A 347 -22.74 -18.60 -3.00
C GLU A 347 -22.50 -17.07 -3.01
N ARG A 348 -21.45 -16.63 -3.72
CA ARG A 348 -21.00 -15.22 -3.80
C ARG A 348 -20.81 -14.70 -5.23
N ASP A 349 -21.37 -15.38 -6.21
CA ASP A 349 -21.32 -15.02 -7.63
C ASP A 349 -21.68 -13.55 -7.91
N ARG A 350 -22.64 -12.98 -7.17
CA ARG A 350 -23.09 -11.58 -7.35
C ARG A 350 -22.14 -10.53 -6.78
N ALA A 351 -21.15 -10.95 -5.97
CA ALA A 351 -20.19 -10.05 -5.36
C ALA A 351 -18.95 -9.85 -6.23
N MET A 352 -18.63 -10.77 -7.13
CA MET A 352 -17.44 -10.66 -7.96
C MET A 352 -17.69 -9.78 -9.19
N GLU A 353 -16.89 -8.74 -9.33
CA GLU A 353 -16.76 -7.92 -10.53
C GLU A 353 -15.49 -8.37 -11.26
N LEU A 354 -15.70 -9.14 -12.32
CA LEU A 354 -14.66 -9.67 -13.19
C LEU A 354 -15.19 -9.61 -14.63
N GLU A 355 -14.81 -8.56 -15.35
CA GLU A 355 -15.06 -8.41 -16.78
C GLU A 355 -14.05 -9.26 -17.57
N GLU A 356 -14.55 -9.92 -18.62
CA GLU A 356 -13.71 -10.56 -19.63
C GLU A 356 -13.00 -9.44 -20.37
N ASP A 357 -11.67 -9.49 -20.39
CA ASP A 357 -10.88 -8.52 -21.13
C ASP A 357 -11.22 -8.69 -22.61
N ALA A 358 -12.06 -7.80 -23.15
CA ALA A 358 -12.32 -7.69 -24.57
C ALA A 358 -11.14 -6.95 -25.22
N GLY A 359 -9.97 -7.55 -25.10
CA GLY A 359 -8.70 -7.08 -25.64
C GLY A 359 -8.20 -7.99 -26.74
N ASP A 360 -8.98 -8.13 -27.83
CA ASP A 360 -8.37 -8.23 -29.15
C ASP A 360 -7.60 -6.92 -29.35
N VAL A 361 -6.34 -6.90 -28.89
CA VAL A 361 -5.35 -6.10 -29.58
C VAL A 361 -5.02 -6.94 -30.82
N ASP A 362 -5.82 -6.72 -31.87
CA ASP A 362 -5.44 -7.07 -33.22
C ASP A 362 -3.96 -6.69 -33.37
N GLY A 363 -3.15 -7.65 -33.78
CA GLY A 363 -1.74 -7.43 -34.06
C GLY A 363 -1.62 -6.38 -35.16
N GLU A 364 -1.30 -5.15 -34.77
CA GLU A 364 -0.54 -4.28 -35.63
C GLU A 364 0.90 -4.79 -35.54
N GLU A 365 1.29 -5.53 -36.57
CA GLU A 365 2.67 -5.85 -36.89
C GLU A 365 3.41 -4.50 -36.95
N GLU A 366 4.26 -4.22 -35.96
CA GLU A 366 5.28 -3.19 -36.10
C GLU A 366 6.24 -3.69 -37.18
N GLU A 367 6.01 -3.27 -38.42
CA GLU A 367 7.01 -3.36 -39.48
C GLU A 367 8.16 -2.43 -39.09
N GLU A 368 9.29 -3.03 -38.72
CA GLU A 368 10.57 -2.33 -38.66
C GLU A 368 10.95 -1.90 -40.08
N GLU A 369 10.73 -0.62 -40.39
CA GLU A 369 11.42 0.02 -41.51
C GLU A 369 12.76 0.55 -41.01
N ASP A 370 13.80 -0.24 -41.32
CA ASP A 370 15.17 0.21 -41.50
C ASP A 370 15.17 1.41 -42.45
N ASP A 371 15.67 2.58 -42.02
CA ASP A 371 16.25 3.54 -42.96
C ASP A 371 17.56 4.11 -42.40
N ASP A 372 18.60 3.66 -43.10
CA ASP A 372 20.02 3.92 -43.02
C ASP A 372 20.35 5.27 -43.72
N ASP A 373 21.20 6.05 -43.05
CA ASP A 373 22.14 7.05 -43.55
C ASP A 373 21.79 7.99 -44.73
N GLY A 374 21.96 9.30 -44.49
CA GLY A 374 22.16 10.26 -45.56
C GLY A 374 22.19 11.72 -45.11
N GLU A 375 23.33 12.16 -44.57
CA GLU A 375 23.72 13.58 -44.57
C GLU A 375 23.62 14.16 -45.99
N GLU A 376 23.12 15.40 -46.13
CA GLU A 376 23.76 16.43 -46.95
C GLU A 376 23.08 17.80 -46.73
N GLU A 377 23.94 18.77 -46.40
CA GLU A 377 23.68 20.21 -46.35
C GLU A 377 23.32 20.76 -47.73
N GLU A 378 22.40 21.74 -47.83
CA GLU A 378 22.54 22.82 -48.81
C GLU A 378 22.01 24.14 -48.24
N GLU A 379 22.82 25.18 -48.47
CA GLU A 379 22.76 26.54 -47.98
C GLU A 379 21.87 27.48 -48.84
N GLU A 380 21.69 28.70 -48.31
CA GLU A 380 21.39 29.99 -48.96
C GLU A 380 19.96 30.26 -49.51
N GLU A 381 19.34 31.35 -49.06
CA GLU A 381 19.57 32.70 -49.62
C GLU A 381 19.03 33.79 -48.67
N GLU A 382 19.86 34.81 -48.46
CA GLU A 382 19.52 36.09 -47.81
C GLU A 382 18.78 37.03 -48.79
N GLU A 383 18.03 38.00 -48.28
CA GLU A 383 18.05 39.38 -48.81
C GLU A 383 17.56 40.38 -47.72
N ASP A 384 18.48 41.29 -47.43
CA ASP A 384 18.48 42.61 -46.78
C ASP A 384 17.16 43.40 -46.63
N ASP A 385 17.06 44.16 -45.53
CA ASP A 385 16.95 45.63 -45.63
C ASP A 385 17.25 46.32 -44.28
N GLU A 386 18.04 47.39 -44.41
CA GLU A 386 18.76 48.21 -43.43
C GLU A 386 17.85 49.14 -42.59
N ASP A 387 18.28 49.54 -41.38
CA ASP A 387 18.66 50.93 -41.06
C ASP A 387 18.67 51.29 -39.55
N GLU A 388 19.87 51.75 -39.14
CA GLU A 388 20.23 52.85 -38.22
C GLU A 388 19.79 52.82 -36.74
N GLU A 389 20.73 52.57 -35.80
CA GLU A 389 21.67 53.52 -35.14
C GLU A 389 21.02 54.38 -34.03
N ASP A 390 21.42 54.15 -32.76
CA ASP A 390 22.12 55.15 -31.95
C ASP A 390 22.56 54.60 -30.58
N GLU A 391 23.77 55.04 -30.22
CA GLU A 391 24.67 54.64 -29.14
C GLU A 391 24.27 55.21 -27.76
N ASP A 392 24.61 54.51 -26.66
CA ASP A 392 25.68 54.95 -25.74
C ASP A 392 25.76 54.13 -24.44
N GLU A 393 27.02 53.96 -24.04
CA GLU A 393 27.66 53.13 -23.01
C GLU A 393 27.31 53.50 -21.56
N ASP A 394 27.33 52.53 -20.64
CA ASP A 394 28.36 52.46 -19.57
C ASP A 394 28.15 51.26 -18.61
N ASP A 395 29.29 50.60 -18.36
CA ASP A 395 29.63 49.49 -17.46
C ASP A 395 28.95 49.43 -16.07
N ASP A 396 28.61 48.23 -15.61
CA ASP A 396 29.36 47.60 -14.51
C ASP A 396 29.10 46.09 -14.40
N GLU A 397 30.18 45.35 -14.21
CA GLU A 397 30.29 43.89 -14.13
C GLU A 397 29.56 43.31 -12.90
N THR A 398 28.84 42.20 -13.05
CA THR A 398 28.95 41.04 -12.15
C THR A 398 28.39 39.79 -12.82
N ALA A 399 29.25 38.79 -12.98
CA ALA A 399 28.94 37.45 -13.42
C ALA A 399 28.21 36.67 -12.32
N ASP A 400 27.21 35.88 -12.68
CA ASP A 400 27.34 34.42 -12.78
C ASP A 400 25.96 33.80 -13.10
N GLU A 401 26.02 32.84 -14.02
CA GLU A 401 24.95 32.22 -14.80
C GLU A 401 23.97 31.39 -13.95
N ASP A 402 22.67 31.64 -14.11
CA ASP A 402 21.60 30.67 -13.86
C ASP A 402 21.41 29.87 -15.17
N GLU A 403 21.88 28.62 -15.22
CA GLU A 403 21.46 27.66 -16.23
C GLU A 403 20.33 26.78 -15.68
N ASP A 404 19.19 26.90 -16.33
CA ASP A 404 18.08 25.95 -16.31
C ASP A 404 18.57 24.56 -16.70
N VAL A 405 18.34 23.55 -15.85
CA VAL A 405 18.47 22.14 -16.22
C VAL A 405 17.09 21.49 -16.16
N ASP A 406 16.55 21.28 -17.35
CA ASP A 406 15.47 20.34 -17.67
C ASP A 406 16.01 18.91 -17.47
N GLU A 407 15.53 18.20 -16.45
CA GLU A 407 15.77 16.75 -16.30
C GLU A 407 14.51 15.98 -16.71
N THR A 408 14.41 15.68 -17.99
CA THR A 408 13.72 14.52 -18.52
C THR A 408 14.46 13.26 -18.07
N VAL A 409 13.88 12.48 -17.16
CA VAL A 409 14.44 11.18 -16.75
C VAL A 409 13.88 10.08 -17.65
N GLU A 410 14.66 9.71 -18.66
CA GLU A 410 14.54 8.44 -19.37
C GLU A 410 15.46 7.37 -18.74
N GLY A 411 14.94 6.14 -18.62
CA GLY A 411 15.74 4.91 -18.63
C GLY A 411 16.53 4.53 -17.38
N TYR A 412 15.90 3.86 -16.40
CA TYR A 412 16.64 3.05 -15.43
C TYR A 412 16.91 1.66 -16.04
N GLY A 413 18.15 1.41 -16.46
CA GLY A 413 18.64 0.11 -16.89
C GLY A 413 18.94 -0.83 -15.71
N GLU A 414 18.69 -2.12 -15.91
CA GLU A 414 18.81 -3.24 -14.93
C GLU A 414 20.26 -3.56 -14.48
N GLY A 415 21.23 -2.66 -14.69
CA GLY A 415 22.65 -2.93 -14.46
C GLY A 415 23.25 -2.44 -13.13
N GLU A 416 22.56 -1.55 -12.39
CA GLU A 416 23.13 -0.91 -11.20
C GLU A 416 22.69 -1.55 -9.85
N GLU A 417 21.82 -2.56 -9.85
CA GLU A 417 21.35 -3.22 -8.62
C GLU A 417 22.38 -4.17 -7.98
N GLU A 418 23.28 -4.81 -8.75
CA GLU A 418 24.24 -5.79 -8.19
C GLU A 418 25.44 -5.13 -7.47
N ASP A 419 25.94 -3.99 -7.95
CA ASP A 419 27.13 -3.33 -7.39
C ASP A 419 26.85 -2.61 -6.05
N ALA A 420 25.61 -2.17 -5.84
CA ALA A 420 25.18 -1.56 -4.57
C ALA A 420 25.01 -2.59 -3.44
N GLU A 421 24.64 -3.83 -3.77
CA GLU A 421 24.45 -4.93 -2.81
C GLU A 421 25.80 -5.44 -2.27
N GLU A 422 26.81 -5.58 -3.13
CA GLU A 422 28.14 -6.04 -2.74
C GLU A 422 28.93 -4.98 -1.93
N ALA A 423 28.71 -3.69 -2.23
CA ALA A 423 29.29 -2.57 -1.48
C ALA A 423 28.71 -2.46 -0.05
N LEU A 424 27.43 -2.80 0.14
CA LEU A 424 26.76 -2.80 1.45
C LEU A 424 27.20 -3.99 2.31
N LEU A 425 27.26 -5.20 1.72
CA LEU A 425 27.77 -6.42 2.36
C LEU A 425 29.24 -6.31 2.79
N THR A 426 30.05 -5.56 2.05
CA THR A 426 31.46 -5.31 2.37
C THR A 426 31.62 -4.33 3.53
N ARG A 427 30.77 -3.29 3.62
CA ARG A 427 30.75 -2.37 4.77
C ARG A 427 30.25 -3.03 6.06
N MET A 428 29.32 -3.99 5.96
CA MET A 428 28.79 -4.72 7.11
C MET A 428 29.79 -5.73 7.71
N LYS A 429 30.66 -6.35 6.91
CA LYS A 429 31.68 -7.30 7.40
C LYS A 429 32.84 -6.61 8.14
N GLN A 430 33.15 -5.34 7.83
CA GLN A 430 34.28 -4.63 8.44
C GLN A 430 33.99 -4.03 9.82
N HIS A 431 32.72 -3.92 10.24
CA HIS A 431 32.34 -3.40 11.57
C HIS A 431 32.29 -4.47 12.68
N SER A 432 32.49 -5.75 12.38
CA SER A 432 32.40 -6.85 13.36
C SER A 432 33.71 -7.15 14.13
N MET A 433 34.74 -6.30 14.07
CA MET A 433 35.95 -6.45 14.89
C MET A 433 36.40 -5.15 15.54
N SER A 434 35.66 -4.66 16.55
CA SER A 434 36.24 -3.74 17.55
C SER A 434 35.36 -3.58 18.80
N LYS A 435 35.91 -4.10 19.91
CA LYS A 435 35.82 -3.63 21.31
C LYS A 435 34.61 -3.99 22.19
N THR A 436 35.01 -4.74 23.22
CA THR A 436 34.46 -4.88 24.56
C THR A 436 34.50 -3.59 25.40
N ASN A 437 33.66 -3.59 26.45
CA ASN A 437 33.57 -2.75 27.67
C ASN A 437 32.66 -1.49 27.67
N GLY A 438 31.53 -1.63 28.38
CA GLY A 438 31.19 -0.88 29.59
C GLY A 438 30.48 0.49 29.47
N GLY A 439 29.23 0.56 29.97
CA GLY A 439 28.62 1.79 30.50
C GLY A 439 27.37 2.31 29.78
N THR A 440 26.31 2.54 30.56
CA THR A 440 24.95 2.98 30.22
C THR A 440 24.82 4.24 29.34
N ALA A 441 23.97 4.17 28.31
CA ALA A 441 23.12 5.26 27.80
C ALA A 441 22.01 4.66 26.89
N HIS A 442 20.79 5.18 26.98
CA HIS A 442 19.68 4.82 26.11
C HIS A 442 19.95 5.34 24.69
N ASP A 443 19.92 4.47 23.69
CA ASP A 443 19.85 4.82 22.28
C ASP A 443 18.78 3.96 21.59
N ALA A 444 17.87 4.63 20.90
CA ALA A 444 16.78 4.08 20.13
C ALA A 444 17.17 4.18 18.66
N SER A 445 18.01 3.28 18.20
CA SER A 445 18.26 3.06 16.78
C SER A 445 18.67 1.61 16.55
N ALA A 446 18.19 1.03 15.44
CA ALA A 446 18.31 -0.37 15.04
C ALA A 446 17.41 -1.37 15.80
N VAL A 447 16.12 -1.40 15.44
CA VAL A 447 15.38 -2.66 15.39
C VAL A 447 15.24 -3.02 13.91
N SER A 448 16.13 -3.88 13.41
CA SER A 448 15.89 -4.63 12.19
C SER A 448 14.71 -5.56 12.47
N ILE A 449 13.53 -5.24 11.94
CA ILE A 449 12.38 -6.14 12.02
C ILE A 449 12.58 -7.22 10.96
N ASP A 450 12.98 -8.38 11.45
CA ASP A 450 13.02 -9.65 10.73
C ASP A 450 11.57 -10.11 10.46
N LEU A 451 11.23 -10.36 9.18
CA LEU A 451 9.86 -10.61 8.69
C LEU A 451 9.21 -11.89 9.27
N ASP A 452 9.95 -12.68 10.03
CA ASP A 452 9.56 -14.02 10.48
C ASP A 452 9.10 -14.12 11.95
N THR A 453 8.95 -13.00 12.66
CA THR A 453 8.62 -13.01 14.10
C THR A 453 7.13 -12.92 14.45
N THR A 454 6.20 -12.99 13.49
CA THR A 454 4.75 -12.78 13.75
C THR A 454 3.83 -13.97 13.45
N LEU A 455 4.30 -15.02 12.78
CA LEU A 455 3.60 -16.32 12.74
C LEU A 455 3.96 -17.13 14.00
N PRO A 456 3.03 -17.91 14.60
CA PRO A 456 3.42 -18.86 15.62
C PRO A 456 4.48 -19.79 15.02
N CYS A 457 5.70 -19.75 15.56
CA CYS A 457 6.84 -20.54 15.09
C CYS A 457 6.58 -22.02 15.36
N THR A 458 5.85 -22.67 14.45
CA THR A 458 5.44 -24.06 14.53
C THR A 458 5.64 -24.74 13.19
N VAL A 459 5.75 -26.08 13.24
CA VAL A 459 5.86 -26.92 12.04
C VAL A 459 4.65 -26.76 11.11
N ASP A 460 3.44 -26.57 11.66
CA ASP A 460 2.22 -26.30 10.88
C ASP A 460 2.37 -25.04 10.03
N SER A 461 2.78 -23.94 10.66
CA SER A 461 3.02 -22.66 9.98
C SER A 461 4.03 -22.80 8.85
N PHE A 462 5.13 -23.52 9.07
CA PHE A 462 6.15 -23.74 8.03
C PHE A 462 5.62 -24.60 6.87
N ILE A 463 4.88 -25.67 7.17
CA ILE A 463 4.34 -26.57 6.13
C ILE A 463 3.24 -25.90 5.31
N ARG A 464 2.47 -24.96 5.89
CA ARG A 464 1.38 -24.27 5.19
C ARG A 464 1.81 -23.11 4.30
N GLN A 465 2.96 -22.49 4.55
CA GLN A 465 3.47 -21.43 3.68
C GLN A 465 3.68 -21.92 2.24
N HIS A 466 3.46 -21.11 1.22
CA HIS A 466 3.75 -21.54 -0.15
C HIS A 466 5.27 -21.59 -0.46
N TYR A 467 6.07 -20.78 0.24
CA TYR A 467 7.52 -20.63 0.02
C TYR A 467 8.35 -21.11 1.23
N PRO A 468 9.60 -21.56 1.03
CA PRO A 468 10.51 -21.86 2.14
C PRO A 468 10.93 -20.57 2.87
N SER A 469 10.82 -20.55 4.19
CA SER A 469 11.35 -19.49 5.05
C SER A 469 12.48 -20.02 5.93
N GLU A 470 13.69 -19.51 5.73
CA GLU A 470 14.86 -19.88 6.52
C GLU A 470 14.68 -19.52 8.00
N THR A 471 14.27 -18.28 8.28
CA THR A 471 14.14 -17.77 9.64
C THR A 471 13.01 -18.46 10.40
N LEU A 472 11.89 -18.78 9.73
CA LEU A 472 10.82 -19.56 10.36
C LEU A 472 11.32 -20.95 10.73
N PHE A 473 12.08 -21.60 9.83
CA PHE A 473 12.68 -22.90 10.11
C PHE A 473 13.70 -22.83 11.26
N GLN A 474 14.52 -21.79 11.32
CA GLN A 474 15.48 -21.56 12.42
C GLN A 474 14.76 -21.36 13.76
N SER A 475 13.66 -20.61 13.74
CA SER A 475 12.89 -20.20 14.93
C SER A 475 11.97 -21.28 15.50
N LEU A 476 11.91 -22.46 14.87
CA LEU A 476 11.16 -23.59 15.41
C LEU A 476 11.67 -23.97 16.82
N PRO A 477 10.79 -24.09 17.83
CA PRO A 477 11.19 -24.39 19.21
C PRO A 477 11.64 -25.84 19.40
N ASP A 478 11.36 -26.71 18.43
CA ASP A 478 11.65 -28.14 18.47
C ASP A 478 13.14 -28.43 18.38
N LYS A 479 13.70 -29.01 19.45
CA LYS A 479 15.10 -29.46 19.48
C LYS A 479 15.38 -30.59 18.49
N ASP A 480 14.40 -31.46 18.26
CA ASP A 480 14.45 -32.51 17.26
C ASP A 480 13.45 -32.17 16.14
N LYS A 481 13.93 -31.39 15.18
CA LYS A 481 13.12 -30.94 14.04
C LYS A 481 12.65 -32.13 13.20
N VAL A 482 13.44 -33.20 13.07
CA VAL A 482 13.04 -34.39 12.32
C VAL A 482 11.82 -35.06 12.95
N ALA A 483 11.82 -35.24 14.27
CA ALA A 483 10.68 -35.80 14.99
C ALA A 483 9.43 -34.91 14.87
N ALA A 484 9.59 -33.59 15.06
CA ALA A 484 8.47 -32.65 15.02
C ALA A 484 7.76 -32.62 13.65
N PHE A 485 8.54 -32.57 12.56
CA PHE A 485 7.99 -32.64 11.20
C PHE A 485 7.28 -33.97 10.92
N ARG A 486 7.85 -35.09 11.35
CA ARG A 486 7.23 -36.41 11.20
C ARG A 486 5.92 -36.53 11.98
N ASP A 487 5.90 -36.06 13.22
CA ASP A 487 4.73 -36.17 14.08
C ASP A 487 3.57 -35.33 13.54
N TYR A 488 3.86 -34.12 13.05
CA TYR A 488 2.86 -33.30 12.37
C TYR A 488 2.36 -33.97 11.08
N LEU A 489 3.24 -34.41 10.19
CA LEU A 489 2.84 -35.02 8.92
C LEU A 489 2.04 -36.31 9.14
N LYS A 490 2.37 -37.12 10.15
CA LYS A 490 1.59 -38.34 10.50
C LYS A 490 0.19 -38.04 11.01
N ALA A 491 -0.07 -36.83 11.51
CA ALA A 491 -1.40 -36.40 11.94
C ALA A 491 -2.30 -35.97 10.76
N ILE A 492 -1.73 -35.75 9.57
CA ILE A 492 -2.47 -35.40 8.36
C ILE A 492 -3.25 -36.64 7.85
N PRO A 493 -4.48 -36.47 7.32
CA PRO A 493 -5.20 -37.55 6.64
C PRO A 493 -4.34 -38.29 5.61
N GLN A 494 -4.43 -39.62 5.57
CA GLN A 494 -3.56 -40.45 4.70
C GLN A 494 -3.65 -40.11 3.22
N GLU A 495 -4.79 -39.59 2.76
CA GLU A 495 -5.00 -39.18 1.37
C GLU A 495 -4.12 -38.00 0.95
N ASP A 496 -3.84 -37.09 1.90
CA ASP A 496 -3.10 -35.85 1.72
C ASP A 496 -1.62 -35.94 2.18
N TYR A 497 -1.29 -36.99 2.95
CA TYR A 497 0.04 -37.21 3.51
C TYR A 497 1.15 -37.08 2.47
N LEU A 498 1.00 -37.72 1.31
CA LEU A 498 2.05 -37.79 0.30
C LEU A 498 2.32 -36.43 -0.33
N VAL A 499 1.28 -35.61 -0.54
CA VAL A 499 1.38 -34.27 -1.12
C VAL A 499 2.09 -33.34 -0.14
N HIS A 500 1.63 -33.29 1.11
CA HIS A 500 2.23 -32.45 2.15
C HIS A 500 3.69 -32.86 2.41
N THR A 501 3.97 -34.16 2.46
CA THR A 501 5.34 -34.65 2.65
C THR A 501 6.23 -34.24 1.47
N ALA A 502 5.76 -34.36 0.24
CA ALA A 502 6.54 -34.01 -0.95
C ALA A 502 6.87 -32.52 -1.02
N PHE A 503 5.91 -31.63 -0.74
CA PHE A 503 6.17 -30.19 -0.69
C PHE A 503 7.08 -29.81 0.49
N THR A 504 6.94 -30.48 1.63
CA THR A 504 7.82 -30.27 2.79
C THR A 504 9.26 -30.67 2.47
N ILE A 505 9.45 -31.78 1.75
CA ILE A 505 10.77 -32.18 1.24
C ILE A 505 11.39 -31.07 0.39
N LEU A 506 10.65 -30.49 -0.56
CA LEU A 506 11.16 -29.43 -1.43
C LEU A 506 11.57 -28.19 -0.62
N LYS A 507 10.72 -27.73 0.31
CA LYS A 507 11.02 -26.58 1.18
C LYS A 507 12.24 -26.81 2.08
N CYS A 508 12.36 -27.97 2.70
CA CYS A 508 13.52 -28.28 3.54
C CYS A 508 14.79 -28.50 2.69
N SER A 509 14.64 -28.99 1.46
CA SER A 509 15.77 -29.18 0.55
C SER A 509 16.28 -27.86 -0.03
N ASP A 510 15.39 -26.88 -0.25
CA ASP A 510 15.75 -25.52 -0.64
C ASP A 510 16.73 -24.88 0.36
N LEU A 511 16.46 -25.06 1.65
CA LEU A 511 17.24 -24.53 2.77
C LEU A 511 18.50 -25.36 3.11
N CYS A 512 18.82 -26.41 2.35
CA CYS A 512 19.82 -27.40 2.78
C CYS A 512 21.26 -26.87 2.88
N GLU A 513 21.56 -25.76 2.20
CA GLU A 513 22.89 -25.15 2.20
C GLU A 513 23.10 -24.25 3.41
N SER A 514 22.10 -23.43 3.74
CA SER A 514 22.13 -22.54 4.89
C SER A 514 21.80 -23.24 6.21
N GLN A 515 20.97 -24.30 6.17
CA GLN A 515 20.47 -25.00 7.35
C GLN A 515 20.74 -26.53 7.30
N PRO A 516 21.77 -27.04 8.01
CA PRO A 516 22.06 -28.47 8.09
C PRO A 516 20.92 -29.32 8.66
N ASP A 517 20.16 -28.77 9.61
CA ASP A 517 18.99 -29.44 10.18
C ASP A 517 17.87 -29.58 9.15
N ALA A 518 17.72 -28.64 8.21
CA ALA A 518 16.74 -28.72 7.12
C ALA A 518 17.08 -29.87 6.17
N LEU A 519 18.37 -30.07 5.86
CA LEU A 519 18.82 -31.24 5.11
C LEU A 519 18.47 -32.55 5.84
N ALA A 520 18.70 -32.62 7.16
CA ALA A 520 18.35 -33.81 7.95
C ALA A 520 16.84 -34.12 7.91
N VAL A 521 15.99 -33.09 8.00
CA VAL A 521 14.53 -33.22 7.82
C VAL A 521 14.20 -33.70 6.42
N ALA A 522 14.73 -33.07 5.37
CA ALA A 522 14.48 -33.45 3.99
C ALA A 522 14.84 -34.92 3.71
N LEU A 523 16.02 -35.37 4.16
CA LEU A 523 16.48 -36.76 4.01
C LEU A 523 15.57 -37.76 4.74
N ALA A 524 15.18 -37.44 5.97
CA ALA A 524 14.26 -38.26 6.74
C ALA A 524 12.90 -38.39 6.04
N LEU A 525 12.38 -37.30 5.49
CA LEU A 525 11.11 -37.27 4.78
C LEU A 525 11.18 -37.94 3.40
N TYR A 526 12.32 -37.88 2.69
CA TYR A 526 12.52 -38.66 1.46
C TYR A 526 12.29 -40.15 1.74
N LYS A 527 12.92 -40.69 2.79
CA LYS A 527 12.74 -42.08 3.19
C LYS A 527 11.26 -42.40 3.46
N ASP A 528 10.62 -41.58 4.30
CA ASP A 528 9.24 -41.81 4.71
C ASP A 528 8.25 -41.70 3.54
N ALA A 529 8.46 -40.74 2.63
CA ALA A 529 7.64 -40.53 1.44
C ALA A 529 7.72 -41.73 0.49
N PHE A 530 8.93 -42.27 0.24
CA PHE A 530 9.10 -43.42 -0.64
C PHE A 530 8.61 -44.73 0.00
N GLU A 531 8.78 -44.92 1.31
CA GLU A 531 8.18 -46.06 2.04
C GLU A 531 6.65 -46.00 1.97
N PHE A 532 6.05 -44.84 2.22
CA PHE A 532 4.60 -44.64 2.13
C PHE A 532 4.09 -44.82 0.69
N ALA A 533 4.77 -44.23 -0.30
CA ALA A 533 4.41 -44.35 -1.70
C ALA A 533 4.49 -45.81 -2.19
N ARG A 534 5.47 -46.59 -1.71
CA ARG A 534 5.57 -48.03 -2.00
C ARG A 534 4.41 -48.80 -1.39
N ALA A 535 4.12 -48.59 -0.11
CA ALA A 535 3.02 -49.26 0.59
C ALA A 535 1.64 -48.98 -0.07
N ASN A 536 1.46 -47.78 -0.63
CA ASN A 536 0.21 -47.33 -1.22
C ASN A 536 0.19 -47.37 -2.77
N ARG A 537 1.18 -48.01 -3.41
CA ARG A 537 1.30 -48.13 -4.89
C ARG A 537 1.33 -46.77 -5.64
N ARG A 538 1.85 -45.71 -5.00
CA ARG A 538 1.97 -44.35 -5.52
C ARG A 538 3.41 -43.94 -5.92
N LEU A 539 4.35 -44.89 -6.02
CA LEU A 539 5.76 -44.61 -6.38
C LEU A 539 5.91 -43.81 -7.69
N LYS A 540 5.17 -44.20 -8.73
CA LYS A 540 5.22 -43.51 -10.03
C LYS A 540 4.77 -42.05 -9.91
N SER A 541 3.74 -41.78 -9.13
CA SER A 541 3.20 -40.43 -8.91
C SER A 541 4.20 -39.56 -8.16
N LEU A 542 4.77 -40.06 -7.06
CA LEU A 542 5.78 -39.33 -6.29
C LEU A 542 7.04 -39.06 -7.14
N ARG A 543 7.52 -40.06 -7.90
CA ARG A 543 8.67 -39.90 -8.78
C ARG A 543 8.42 -38.80 -9.80
N ASN A 544 7.33 -38.88 -10.56
CA ASN A 544 7.04 -37.91 -11.62
C ASN A 544 6.87 -36.50 -11.03
N PHE A 545 6.18 -36.38 -9.89
CA PHE A 545 6.06 -35.12 -9.17
C PHE A 545 7.42 -34.52 -8.85
N LEU A 546 8.30 -35.28 -8.18
CA LEU A 546 9.65 -34.79 -7.83
C LEU A 546 10.47 -34.45 -9.07
N LEU A 547 10.43 -35.25 -10.13
CA LEU A 547 11.16 -34.95 -11.36
C LEU A 547 10.70 -33.63 -12.00
N ILE A 548 9.40 -33.35 -12.01
CA ILE A 548 8.85 -32.09 -12.53
C ILE A 548 9.27 -30.92 -11.65
N GLN A 549 9.08 -31.03 -10.34
CA GLN A 549 9.42 -29.97 -9.38
C GLN A 549 10.92 -29.65 -9.34
N LEU A 550 11.78 -30.62 -9.68
CA LEU A 550 13.23 -30.46 -9.76
C LEU A 550 13.74 -30.03 -11.15
N GLY A 551 12.84 -29.73 -12.10
CA GLY A 551 13.21 -29.36 -13.47
C GLY A 551 13.86 -30.50 -14.28
N LEU A 552 13.73 -31.74 -13.82
CA LEU A 552 14.33 -32.93 -14.44
C LEU A 552 13.39 -33.59 -15.46
N LEU A 553 12.10 -33.26 -15.41
CA LEU A 553 11.10 -33.71 -16.37
C LEU A 553 10.22 -32.51 -16.75
N LYS A 554 9.92 -32.34 -18.04
CA LYS A 554 9.04 -31.26 -18.50
C LYS A 554 7.65 -31.43 -17.93
N SER A 555 7.10 -30.33 -17.40
CA SER A 555 5.68 -30.24 -17.06
C SER A 555 4.82 -30.16 -18.33
N GLU A 556 3.59 -30.67 -18.27
CA GLU A 556 2.60 -30.46 -19.35
C GLU A 556 2.13 -29.00 -19.39
N ASP A 557 2.18 -28.32 -18.24
CA ASP A 557 1.99 -26.88 -18.11
C ASP A 557 3.29 -26.14 -18.48
N ARG A 558 3.26 -25.40 -19.59
CA ARG A 558 4.42 -24.62 -20.10
C ARG A 558 4.77 -23.42 -19.21
N SER A 559 3.81 -22.94 -18.42
CA SER A 559 3.97 -21.81 -17.50
C SER A 559 4.60 -22.21 -16.17
N PHE A 560 4.63 -23.51 -15.84
CA PHE A 560 5.19 -24.01 -14.59
C PHE A 560 6.65 -23.58 -14.41
N ARG A 561 6.93 -22.93 -13.29
CA ARG A 561 8.28 -22.59 -12.80
C ARG A 561 8.40 -23.01 -11.33
N PRO A 562 9.43 -23.77 -10.94
CA PRO A 562 9.64 -24.13 -9.53
C PRO A 562 9.93 -22.88 -8.69
N ASN A 563 9.21 -22.72 -7.58
CA ASN A 563 9.38 -21.63 -6.62
C ASN A 563 10.38 -21.97 -5.49
N TYR A 564 11.33 -22.86 -5.78
CA TYR A 564 12.37 -23.33 -4.87
C TYR A 564 13.73 -23.25 -5.58
N ASN A 565 14.81 -23.16 -4.82
CA ASN A 565 16.17 -23.35 -5.30
C ASN A 565 16.34 -24.80 -5.78
N VAL A 566 16.13 -25.00 -7.07
CA VAL A 566 16.19 -26.29 -7.75
C VAL A 566 17.56 -26.95 -7.55
N GLN A 567 18.65 -26.18 -7.51
CA GLN A 567 20.00 -26.71 -7.34
C GLN A 567 20.17 -27.34 -5.95
N ASN A 568 19.71 -26.66 -4.91
CA ASN A 568 19.70 -27.18 -3.54
C ASN A 568 18.81 -28.43 -3.41
N CYS A 569 17.63 -28.39 -4.04
CA CYS A 569 16.73 -29.53 -4.05
C CYS A 569 17.32 -30.76 -4.76
N GLN A 570 17.97 -30.57 -5.90
CA GLN A 570 18.69 -31.64 -6.61
C GLN A 570 19.89 -32.15 -5.80
N ARG A 571 20.59 -31.29 -5.05
CA ARG A 571 21.67 -31.70 -4.14
C ARG A 571 21.15 -32.59 -3.01
N ALA A 572 20.08 -32.19 -2.32
CA ALA A 572 19.44 -32.99 -1.28
C ALA A 572 18.98 -34.36 -1.82
N LEU A 573 18.44 -34.39 -3.04
CA LEU A 573 18.09 -35.64 -3.72
C LEU A 573 19.32 -36.54 -3.97
N ARG A 574 20.45 -35.97 -4.43
CA ARG A 574 21.71 -36.73 -4.60
C ARG A 574 22.18 -37.34 -3.28
N ASP A 575 22.03 -36.62 -2.18
CA ASP A 575 22.43 -37.11 -0.86
C ASP A 575 21.48 -38.20 -0.34
N ALA A 576 20.17 -38.09 -0.62
CA ALA A 576 19.20 -39.16 -0.34
C ALA A 576 19.54 -40.45 -1.11
N LEU A 577 19.93 -40.33 -2.38
CA LEU A 577 20.37 -41.46 -3.21
C LEU A 577 21.66 -42.10 -2.70
N LYS A 578 22.65 -41.29 -2.28
CA LYS A 578 23.91 -41.80 -1.72
C LYS A 578 23.71 -42.56 -0.40
N GLN A 579 22.73 -42.14 0.39
CA GLN A 579 22.39 -42.77 1.68
C GLN A 579 21.44 -43.97 1.54
N ASN A 580 21.09 -44.37 0.31
CA ASN A 580 20.13 -45.45 0.03
C ASN A 580 18.76 -45.24 0.71
N LEU A 581 18.31 -43.98 0.82
CA LEU A 581 17.02 -43.63 1.42
C LEU A 581 15.86 -43.80 0.41
N ILE A 582 16.19 -43.88 -0.87
CA ILE A 582 15.25 -44.11 -1.96
C ILE A 582 15.36 -45.57 -2.41
N PRO A 583 14.23 -46.27 -2.64
CA PRO A 583 14.17 -47.58 -3.28
C PRO A 583 15.15 -47.78 -4.46
N GLU A 584 15.82 -48.94 -4.52
CA GLU A 584 16.69 -49.29 -5.65
C GLU A 584 15.96 -49.20 -7.01
N GLU A 585 14.68 -49.56 -7.04
CA GLU A 585 13.84 -49.52 -8.25
C GLU A 585 13.62 -48.08 -8.80
N GLU A 586 13.72 -47.05 -7.95
CA GLU A 586 13.61 -45.65 -8.36
C GLU A 586 15.00 -44.98 -8.47
N THR A 587 16.02 -45.53 -7.81
CA THR A 587 17.39 -44.97 -7.77
C THR A 587 18.01 -44.84 -9.15
N SER A 588 17.84 -45.84 -10.02
CA SER A 588 18.37 -45.79 -11.38
C SER A 588 17.76 -44.64 -12.19
N MET A 589 16.46 -44.39 -12.03
CA MET A 589 15.73 -43.35 -12.76
C MET A 589 16.21 -41.96 -12.35
N PHE A 590 16.26 -41.66 -11.06
CA PHE A 590 16.71 -40.35 -10.59
C PHE A 590 18.17 -40.07 -10.97
N LYS A 591 19.05 -41.07 -10.92
CA LYS A 591 20.45 -40.92 -11.39
C LYS A 591 20.51 -40.54 -12.86
N THR A 592 19.78 -41.25 -13.72
CA THR A 592 19.73 -40.94 -15.16
C THR A 592 19.30 -39.49 -15.42
N PHE A 593 18.29 -39.00 -14.72
CA PHE A 593 17.82 -37.62 -14.89
C PHE A 593 18.77 -36.57 -14.30
N LEU A 594 19.41 -36.85 -13.16
CA LEU A 594 20.37 -35.93 -12.53
C LEU A 594 21.69 -35.81 -13.29
N ASP A 595 22.05 -36.81 -14.09
CA ASP A 595 23.27 -36.85 -14.91
C ASP A 595 23.05 -36.25 -16.31
N HIS A 596 21.80 -36.21 -16.80
CA HIS A 596 21.44 -35.51 -18.03
C HIS A 596 21.27 -34.01 -17.75
N LYS A 597 22.24 -33.20 -18.18
CA LYS A 597 22.01 -31.76 -18.38
C LYS A 597 21.01 -31.59 -19.53
N VAL A 598 19.79 -31.17 -19.21
CA VAL A 598 18.81 -30.65 -20.19
C VAL A 598 19.15 -29.21 -20.49
#